data_AF-A0A2N6EI15-F1
#
_entry.id   AF-A0A2N6EI15-F1
#
_cell.length_a   1.000
_cell.length_b   1.000
_cell.length_c   1.000
_cell.angle_alpha   90.00
_cell.angle_beta   90.00
_cell.angle_gamma   90.00
#
_symmetry.space_group_name_H-M   'P 1'
#
loop_
_entity.id
_entity.type
_entity.pdbx_description
1 polymer ?
#
loop_
_entity_poly.entity_id
_entity_poly.type
_entity_poly.pdbx_seq_one_letter_code
_entity_poly.pdbx_strand_id
1 'polypeptide(L)'
;MSEKVWIINDEDICSKGRKPAFKDHTANSQLGRSKSRLDERQPEIVEPPQKNPALSFSLAMIVCGGGHIYLGLHRLGIVLALFKILVVLLLVSIFLQWNSVRSLSVQYYAEMPLFIFAVMVFVLTGLVLWLGGAIDAYHRAIKIINESDNGVNRDILPLLANLIFPGWGQFLNGQPRKGSLYLFIGVVGLFSLFVLLAARPFWEIIVFSPVSRAFELILLATLIFFPAALLVWIISIYDIFRTRIGSSLTTPLPRSSAVFALLLAISLGMQLIPDQYYLHHLESARQEMMQYHMTVLPEVFGAVLRLLR
;
A
#
# COMPACT_ATOMS: atom_id res chain seq x y z
N MET A 1 -44.22 -0.78 10.72
CA MET A 1 -44.11 -2.13 11.31
C MET A 1 -42.75 -2.68 10.94
N SER A 2 -41.79 -2.66 11.87
CA SER A 2 -40.42 -3.12 11.65
C SER A 2 -40.31 -4.59 12.04
N GLU A 3 -39.98 -5.41 11.06
CA GLU A 3 -39.84 -6.85 11.19
C GLU A 3 -38.51 -7.17 11.89
N LYS A 4 -38.59 -7.78 13.09
CA LYS A 4 -37.41 -8.25 13.83
C LYS A 4 -36.92 -9.56 13.19
N VAL A 5 -35.83 -9.48 12.45
CA VAL A 5 -35.09 -10.66 11.96
C VAL A 5 -34.15 -11.13 13.06
N TRP A 6 -34.36 -12.35 13.55
CA TRP A 6 -33.46 -13.01 14.50
C TRP A 6 -32.43 -13.82 13.71
N ILE A 7 -31.16 -13.44 13.82
CA ILE A 7 -30.05 -14.22 13.28
C ILE A 7 -29.65 -15.23 14.36
N ILE A 8 -29.89 -16.51 14.08
CA ILE A 8 -29.46 -17.63 14.93
C ILE A 8 -28.05 -18.01 14.47
N ASN A 9 -27.07 -17.94 15.38
CA ASN A 9 -25.70 -18.37 15.10
C ASN A 9 -25.59 -19.89 15.20
N ASP A 10 -24.79 -20.51 14.32
CA ASP A 10 -24.59 -21.96 14.26
C ASP A 10 -23.96 -22.56 15.53
N GLU A 11 -23.38 -21.73 16.41
CA GLU A 11 -22.84 -22.15 17.70
C GLU A 11 -23.93 -22.62 18.69
N ASP A 12 -25.17 -22.13 18.55
CA ASP A 12 -26.29 -22.57 19.40
C ASP A 12 -26.80 -23.97 19.03
N ILE A 13 -26.48 -24.47 17.84
CA ILE A 13 -26.97 -25.77 17.34
C ILE A 13 -26.19 -26.94 17.96
N CYS A 14 -24.93 -26.74 18.37
CA CYS A 14 -24.09 -27.82 18.91
C CYS A 14 -24.20 -28.08 20.42
N SER A 15 -25.08 -27.37 21.15
CA SER A 15 -25.30 -27.63 22.60
C SER A 15 -26.38 -28.69 22.89
N LYS A 16 -27.03 -29.26 21.86
CA LYS A 16 -28.09 -30.28 21.99
C LYS A 16 -27.53 -31.67 22.33
N GLY A 17 -27.12 -31.85 23.57
CA GLY A 17 -26.73 -33.14 24.13
C GLY A 17 -26.94 -33.31 25.64
N ARG A 18 -27.42 -32.29 26.37
CA ARG A 18 -27.76 -32.43 27.80
C ARG A 18 -29.27 -32.60 27.98
N LYS A 19 -29.65 -33.83 28.33
CA LYS A 19 -30.98 -34.19 28.82
C LYS A 19 -31.41 -33.20 29.94
N PRO A 20 -32.63 -32.64 29.91
CA PRO A 20 -33.17 -31.94 31.06
C PRO A 20 -33.43 -32.97 32.17
N ALA A 21 -32.62 -32.91 33.22
CA ALA A 21 -32.90 -33.62 34.46
C ALA A 21 -34.12 -32.96 35.12
N PHE A 22 -35.24 -33.66 35.04
CA PHE A 22 -36.44 -33.43 35.83
C PHE A 22 -36.04 -33.31 37.31
N LYS A 23 -36.30 -32.15 37.93
CA LYS A 23 -36.02 -31.92 39.34
C LYS A 23 -37.35 -31.72 40.06
N ASP A 24 -37.79 -32.80 40.69
CA ASP A 24 -38.89 -32.80 41.63
C ASP A 24 -38.61 -31.88 42.81
N HIS A 25 -39.65 -31.17 43.20
CA HIS A 25 -39.74 -30.48 44.47
C HIS A 25 -39.67 -31.49 45.62
N THR A 26 -38.69 -31.34 46.50
CA THR A 26 -38.85 -31.79 47.88
C THR A 26 -38.12 -30.82 48.81
N ALA A 27 -38.93 -30.08 49.55
CA ALA A 27 -38.50 -29.32 50.70
C ALA A 27 -38.11 -30.30 51.81
N ASN A 28 -36.89 -30.20 52.34
CA ASN A 28 -36.69 -30.29 53.78
C ASN A 28 -35.34 -29.74 54.23
N SER A 29 -35.45 -28.71 55.07
CA SER A 29 -34.75 -28.46 56.33
C SER A 29 -33.35 -29.07 56.58
N GLN A 30 -32.46 -28.13 56.89
CA GLN A 30 -31.62 -28.07 58.09
C GLN A 30 -30.20 -28.65 58.10
N LEU A 31 -29.34 -27.73 58.55
CA LEU A 31 -28.20 -27.88 59.46
C LEU A 31 -26.92 -28.53 58.95
N GLY A 32 -25.92 -27.66 58.83
CA GLY A 32 -24.66 -27.92 59.52
C GLY A 32 -23.62 -28.69 58.72
N ARG A 33 -22.92 -27.99 57.82
CA ARG A 33 -21.47 -28.16 57.65
C ARG A 33 -20.90 -27.00 56.85
N SER A 34 -20.45 -25.98 57.57
CA SER A 34 -19.48 -25.01 57.07
C SER A 34 -18.17 -25.77 56.77
N LYS A 35 -18.08 -26.36 55.58
CA LYS A 35 -16.81 -26.74 54.98
C LYS A 35 -16.23 -25.45 54.45
N SER A 36 -15.20 -24.96 55.12
CA SER A 36 -14.26 -23.97 54.62
C SER A 36 -13.86 -24.35 53.19
N ARG A 37 -14.50 -23.74 52.20
CA ARG A 37 -14.03 -23.72 50.82
C ARG A 37 -12.71 -22.99 50.89
N LEU A 38 -11.62 -23.76 50.86
CA LEU A 38 -10.35 -23.26 50.38
C LEU A 38 -10.67 -22.57 49.06
N ASP A 39 -10.49 -21.25 49.03
CA ASP A 39 -10.43 -20.43 47.83
C ASP A 39 -9.31 -21.02 46.96
N GLU A 40 -9.67 -22.03 46.18
CA GLU A 40 -8.89 -22.50 45.06
C GLU A 40 -8.99 -21.38 44.03
N ARG A 41 -8.19 -20.32 44.25
CA ARG A 41 -7.95 -19.24 43.29
C ARG A 41 -7.55 -19.93 42.00
N GLN A 42 -8.50 -20.06 41.08
CA GLN A 42 -8.16 -20.46 39.72
C GLN A 42 -7.06 -19.50 39.28
N PRO A 43 -5.91 -20.03 38.82
CA PRO A 43 -4.83 -19.17 38.37
C PRO A 43 -5.42 -18.22 37.34
N GLU A 44 -5.34 -16.93 37.64
CA GLU A 44 -5.78 -15.87 36.75
C GLU A 44 -5.05 -16.13 35.42
N ILE A 45 -5.80 -16.61 34.43
CA ILE A 45 -5.26 -16.87 33.09
C ILE A 45 -4.97 -15.48 32.55
N VAL A 46 -3.74 -15.00 32.75
CA VAL A 46 -3.25 -13.77 32.17
C VAL A 46 -3.27 -13.99 30.67
N GLU A 47 -4.33 -13.53 30.02
CA GLU A 47 -4.42 -13.59 28.57
C GLU A 47 -3.21 -12.85 27.99
N PRO A 48 -2.51 -13.44 27.01
CA PRO A 48 -1.38 -12.80 26.40
C PRO A 48 -1.80 -11.43 25.84
N PRO A 49 -0.95 -10.39 25.96
CA PRO A 49 -1.31 -9.05 25.52
C PRO A 49 -1.75 -9.07 24.05
N GLN A 50 -2.98 -8.60 23.79
CA GLN A 50 -3.53 -8.53 22.43
C GLN A 50 -2.64 -7.62 21.56
N LYS A 51 -2.23 -8.13 20.40
CA LYS A 51 -1.29 -7.45 19.50
C LYS A 51 -2.01 -6.61 18.46
N ASN A 52 -1.81 -5.30 18.46
CA ASN A 52 -2.54 -4.38 17.59
C ASN A 52 -2.16 -4.57 16.08
N PRO A 53 -3.11 -4.79 15.16
CA PRO A 53 -2.83 -4.99 13.73
C PRO A 53 -2.25 -3.77 13.04
N ALA A 54 -2.80 -2.59 13.33
CA ALA A 54 -2.35 -1.32 12.79
C ALA A 54 -0.90 -1.01 13.18
N LEU A 55 -0.50 -1.38 14.41
CA LEU A 55 0.88 -1.27 14.85
C LEU A 55 1.79 -2.27 14.10
N SER A 56 1.35 -3.53 13.95
CA SER A 56 2.08 -4.55 13.18
C SER A 56 2.34 -4.09 11.74
N PHE A 57 1.31 -3.57 11.06
CA PHE A 57 1.44 -3.00 9.73
C PHE A 57 2.43 -1.83 9.68
N SER A 58 2.29 -0.88 10.60
CA SER A 58 3.14 0.32 10.63
C SER A 58 4.60 -0.02 10.89
N LEU A 59 4.87 -0.98 11.78
CA LEU A 59 6.21 -1.48 12.02
C LEU A 59 6.78 -2.15 10.77
N ALA A 60 5.99 -2.94 10.04
CA ALA A 60 6.41 -3.55 8.78
C ALA A 60 6.67 -2.55 7.64
N MET A 61 5.93 -1.43 7.63
CA MET A 61 6.15 -0.31 6.70
C MET A 61 7.48 0.39 6.99
N ILE A 62 7.76 0.71 8.26
CA ILE A 62 9.00 1.42 8.64
C ILE A 62 10.22 0.50 8.52
N VAL A 63 10.13 -0.71 9.08
CA VAL A 63 11.17 -1.73 9.05
C VAL A 63 10.59 -2.98 8.43
N CYS A 64 11.06 -3.34 7.23
CA CYS A 64 10.59 -4.55 6.57
C CYS A 64 10.78 -5.77 7.49
N GLY A 65 9.70 -6.52 7.74
CA GLY A 65 9.67 -7.63 8.69
C GLY A 65 9.44 -7.26 10.17
N GLY A 66 9.44 -5.97 10.51
CA GLY A 66 9.19 -5.48 11.88
C GLY A 66 7.83 -5.90 12.45
N GLY A 67 6.78 -5.89 11.61
CA GLY A 67 5.45 -6.40 12.00
C GLY A 67 5.46 -7.88 12.35
N HIS A 68 6.17 -8.71 11.58
CA HIS A 68 6.32 -10.14 11.88
C HIS A 68 7.09 -10.39 13.18
N ILE A 69 8.14 -9.61 13.45
CA ILE A 69 8.89 -9.66 14.72
C ILE A 69 7.95 -9.30 15.89
N TYR A 70 7.15 -8.24 15.75
CA TYR A 70 6.16 -7.86 16.74
C TYR A 70 5.15 -9.00 17.02
N LEU A 71 4.75 -9.73 15.98
CA LEU A 71 3.89 -10.90 16.11
C LEU A 71 4.59 -12.14 16.72
N GLY A 72 5.91 -12.11 16.95
CA GLY A 72 6.69 -13.24 17.47
C GLY A 72 7.21 -14.18 16.37
N LEU A 73 6.97 -13.85 15.09
CA LEU A 73 7.46 -14.57 13.92
C LEU A 73 8.87 -14.11 13.55
N HIS A 74 9.81 -14.23 14.50
CA HIS A 74 11.16 -13.66 14.38
C HIS A 74 11.92 -14.13 13.14
N ARG A 75 11.87 -15.43 12.82
CA ARG A 75 12.61 -15.99 11.66
C ARG A 75 12.17 -15.34 10.34
N LEU A 76 10.86 -15.24 10.11
CA LEU A 76 10.31 -14.63 8.91
C LEU A 76 10.62 -13.12 8.87
N GLY A 77 10.43 -12.43 9.98
CA GLY A 77 10.72 -11.00 10.07
C GLY A 77 12.19 -10.66 9.82
N ILE A 78 13.12 -11.46 10.35
CA ILE A 78 14.57 -11.30 10.09
C ILE A 78 14.90 -11.53 8.61
N VAL A 79 14.33 -12.57 7.98
CA VAL A 79 14.55 -12.84 6.55
C VAL A 79 14.08 -11.66 5.68
N LEU A 80 12.90 -11.13 5.95
CA LEU A 80 12.36 -9.95 5.24
C LEU A 80 13.23 -8.69 5.46
N ALA A 81 13.69 -8.47 6.70
CA ALA A 81 14.58 -7.36 7.03
C ALA A 81 15.92 -7.47 6.28
N LEU A 82 16.56 -8.64 6.30
CA LEU A 82 17.82 -8.90 5.59
C LEU A 82 17.65 -8.74 4.08
N PHE A 83 16.54 -9.23 3.53
CA PHE A 83 16.23 -9.03 2.12
C PHE A 83 16.13 -7.54 1.76
N LYS A 84 15.42 -6.74 2.57
CA LYS A 84 15.32 -5.30 2.35
C LYS A 84 16.67 -4.60 2.45
N ILE A 85 17.49 -4.97 3.44
CA ILE A 85 18.86 -4.46 3.59
C ILE A 85 19.68 -4.78 2.34
N LEU A 86 19.61 -6.01 1.82
CA LEU A 86 20.30 -6.39 0.59
C LEU A 86 19.84 -5.55 -0.61
N VAL A 87 18.53 -5.33 -0.76
CA VAL A 87 17.98 -4.48 -1.84
C VAL A 87 18.52 -3.05 -1.74
N VAL A 88 18.50 -2.47 -0.55
CA VAL A 88 18.99 -1.10 -0.32
C VAL A 88 20.50 -1.01 -0.55
N LEU A 89 21.28 -1.97 -0.03
CA LEU A 89 22.72 -2.03 -0.22
C LEU A 89 23.10 -2.15 -1.70
N LEU A 90 22.36 -2.94 -2.49
CA LEU A 90 22.60 -3.04 -3.93
C LEU A 90 22.36 -1.69 -4.62
N LEU A 91 21.24 -1.02 -4.31
CA LEU A 91 20.92 0.29 -4.89
C LEU A 91 21.94 1.37 -4.50
N VAL A 92 22.32 1.41 -3.23
CA VAL A 92 23.36 2.31 -2.73
C VAL A 92 24.71 2.00 -3.39
N SER A 93 25.05 0.72 -3.59
CA SER A 93 26.28 0.32 -4.27
C SER A 93 26.30 0.77 -5.72
N ILE A 94 25.20 0.57 -6.46
CA ILE A 94 25.04 1.06 -7.84
C ILE A 94 25.18 2.59 -7.88
N PHE A 95 24.59 3.29 -6.93
CA PHE A 95 24.64 4.75 -6.85
C PHE A 95 26.05 5.27 -6.51
N LEU A 96 26.72 4.70 -5.51
CA LEU A 96 28.08 5.11 -5.13
C LEU A 96 29.11 4.77 -6.20
N GLN A 97 28.92 3.64 -6.90
CA GLN A 97 29.77 3.21 -8.00
C GLN A 97 29.26 3.69 -9.37
N TRP A 98 28.41 4.72 -9.39
CA TRP A 98 27.74 5.20 -10.59
C TRP A 98 28.72 5.48 -11.75
N ASN A 99 29.84 6.14 -11.46
CA ASN A 99 30.86 6.43 -12.47
C ASN A 99 31.52 5.15 -13.02
N SER A 100 31.73 4.15 -12.17
CA SER A 100 32.29 2.85 -12.58
C SER A 100 31.28 2.06 -13.41
N VAL A 101 30.01 2.03 -13.00
CA VAL A 101 28.90 1.41 -13.75
C VAL A 101 28.77 2.09 -15.12
N ARG A 102 28.83 3.42 -15.17
CA ARG A 102 28.82 4.19 -16.42
C ARG A 102 30.05 3.90 -17.28
N SER A 103 31.24 3.80 -16.72
CA SER A 103 32.46 3.45 -17.46
C SER A 103 32.37 2.05 -18.08
N LEU A 104 31.96 1.06 -17.27
CA LEU A 104 31.66 -0.30 -17.75
C LEU A 104 30.60 -0.27 -18.84
N SER A 105 29.66 0.68 -18.78
CA SER A 105 28.61 0.77 -19.78
C SER A 105 29.10 1.13 -21.18
N VAL A 106 30.16 1.93 -21.25
CA VAL A 106 30.85 2.24 -22.50
C VAL A 106 31.62 1.03 -23.03
N GLN A 107 32.12 0.18 -22.13
CA GLN A 107 32.88 -1.01 -22.51
C GLN A 107 31.99 -2.19 -22.96
N TYR A 108 30.80 -2.34 -22.35
CA TYR A 108 29.87 -3.47 -22.56
C TYR A 108 28.51 -3.02 -23.11
N TYR A 109 28.50 -2.15 -24.12
CA TYR A 109 27.31 -1.50 -24.69
C TYR A 109 26.11 -2.45 -24.92
N ALA A 110 26.34 -3.70 -25.33
CA ALA A 110 25.27 -4.64 -25.65
C ALA A 110 24.52 -5.19 -24.40
N GLU A 111 25.17 -5.27 -23.25
CA GLU A 111 24.60 -5.93 -22.04
C GLU A 111 24.00 -4.95 -21.04
N MET A 112 24.37 -3.68 -21.11
CA MET A 112 23.92 -2.66 -20.18
C MET A 112 22.40 -2.44 -20.13
N PRO A 113 21.67 -2.44 -21.26
CA PRO A 113 20.22 -2.33 -21.23
C PRO A 113 19.55 -3.47 -20.46
N LEU A 114 20.10 -4.69 -20.56
CA LEU A 114 19.62 -5.85 -19.78
C LEU A 114 19.93 -5.68 -18.30
N PHE A 115 21.11 -5.16 -17.95
CA PHE A 115 21.46 -4.83 -16.57
C PHE A 115 20.49 -3.79 -15.97
N ILE A 116 20.22 -2.69 -16.68
CA ILE A 116 19.26 -1.66 -16.23
C ILE A 116 17.87 -2.26 -16.05
N PHE A 117 17.43 -3.09 -16.99
CA PHE A 117 16.14 -3.78 -16.89
C PHE A 117 16.09 -4.72 -15.67
N ALA A 118 17.17 -5.48 -15.42
CA ALA A 118 17.29 -6.33 -14.26
C ALA A 118 17.23 -5.53 -12.95
N VAL A 119 17.90 -4.37 -12.89
CA VAL A 119 17.81 -3.44 -11.75
C VAL A 119 16.38 -2.94 -11.56
N MET A 120 15.67 -2.57 -12.63
CA MET A 120 14.26 -2.15 -12.54
C MET A 120 13.36 -3.27 -12.00
N VAL A 121 13.48 -4.49 -12.53
CA VAL A 121 12.72 -5.65 -12.05
C VAL A 121 13.04 -5.96 -10.58
N PHE A 122 14.32 -5.86 -10.20
CA PHE A 122 14.76 -6.06 -8.84
C PHE A 122 14.19 -5.02 -7.87
N VAL A 123 14.18 -3.74 -8.25
CA VAL A 123 13.55 -2.65 -7.49
C VAL A 123 12.05 -2.88 -7.32
N LEU A 124 11.35 -3.21 -8.41
CA LEU A 124 9.92 -3.50 -8.37
C LEU A 124 9.62 -4.68 -7.44
N THR A 125 10.39 -5.76 -7.55
CA THR A 125 10.26 -6.94 -6.69
C THR A 125 10.48 -6.58 -5.22
N GLY A 126 11.51 -5.76 -4.94
CA GLY A 126 11.79 -5.26 -3.60
C GLY A 126 10.66 -4.41 -3.01
N LEU A 127 10.01 -3.57 -3.82
CA LEU A 127 8.83 -2.79 -3.42
C LEU A 127 7.61 -3.69 -3.16
N VAL A 128 7.34 -4.64 -4.05
CA VAL A 128 6.21 -5.58 -3.91
C VAL A 128 6.37 -6.46 -2.67
N LEU A 129 7.58 -6.98 -2.40
CA LEU A 129 7.84 -7.79 -1.21
C LEU A 129 7.75 -6.98 0.09
N TRP A 130 8.22 -5.74 0.08
CA TRP A 130 8.03 -4.82 1.20
C TRP A 130 6.53 -4.59 1.50
N LEU A 131 5.74 -4.35 0.45
CA LEU A 131 4.31 -4.15 0.56
C LEU A 131 3.55 -5.40 1.03
N GLY A 132 3.79 -6.52 0.34
CA GLY A 132 3.18 -7.80 0.65
C GLY A 132 3.50 -8.24 2.06
N GLY A 133 4.73 -8.00 2.51
CA GLY A 133 5.15 -8.22 3.89
C GLY A 133 4.34 -7.38 4.90
N ALA A 134 4.13 -6.09 4.64
CA ALA A 134 3.33 -5.24 5.51
C ALA A 134 1.85 -5.67 5.56
N ILE A 135 1.25 -5.96 4.41
CA ILE A 135 -0.14 -6.44 4.31
C ILE A 135 -0.30 -7.80 5.01
N ASP A 136 0.63 -8.74 4.80
CA ASP A 136 0.61 -10.06 5.44
C ASP A 136 0.74 -9.94 6.97
N ALA A 137 1.63 -9.07 7.47
CA ALA A 137 1.78 -8.80 8.90
C ALA A 137 0.49 -8.25 9.52
N TYR A 138 -0.25 -7.39 8.80
CA TYR A 138 -1.55 -6.90 9.25
C TYR A 138 -2.60 -8.01 9.33
N HIS A 139 -2.77 -8.80 8.27
CA HIS A 139 -3.77 -9.86 8.22
C HIS A 139 -3.49 -10.98 9.23
N ARG A 140 -2.21 -11.28 9.50
CA ARG A 140 -1.84 -12.22 10.57
C ARG A 140 -2.20 -11.69 11.95
N ALA A 141 -1.98 -10.40 12.19
CA ALA A 141 -2.35 -9.77 13.45
C ALA A 141 -3.87 -9.82 13.68
N ILE A 142 -4.67 -9.53 12.65
CA ILE A 142 -6.14 -9.69 12.72
C ILE A 142 -6.53 -11.11 13.08
N LYS A 143 -5.92 -12.13 12.45
CA LYS A 143 -6.25 -13.54 12.74
C LYS A 143 -5.95 -13.97 14.19
N ILE A 144 -5.06 -13.25 14.88
CA ILE A 144 -4.71 -13.52 16.28
C ILE A 144 -5.72 -12.87 17.23
N ILE A 145 -6.37 -11.78 16.81
CA ILE A 145 -7.37 -11.06 17.60
C ILE A 145 -8.76 -11.60 17.25
N ASN A 146 -9.46 -12.14 18.25
CA ASN A 146 -10.85 -12.60 18.07
C ASN A 146 -11.88 -11.46 18.11
N GLU A 147 -11.43 -10.21 18.29
CA GLU A 147 -12.26 -9.01 18.36
C GLU A 147 -12.21 -8.19 17.05
N SER A 148 -13.24 -7.41 16.79
CA SER A 148 -13.24 -6.49 15.64
C SER A 148 -12.24 -5.35 15.88
N ASP A 149 -11.25 -5.22 14.99
CA ASP A 149 -10.28 -4.11 15.00
C ASP A 149 -11.00 -2.77 14.81
N ASN A 150 -11.17 -2.02 15.91
CA ASN A 150 -11.75 -0.67 15.89
C ASN A 150 -10.76 0.40 15.39
N GLY A 151 -9.54 0.01 14.98
CA GLY A 151 -8.51 0.93 14.53
C GLY A 151 -7.79 1.66 15.66
N VAL A 152 -6.85 2.54 15.30
CA VAL A 152 -6.10 3.35 16.26
C VAL A 152 -6.90 4.58 16.68
N ASN A 153 -7.20 4.71 17.97
CA ASN A 153 -7.95 5.83 18.56
C ASN A 153 -7.16 7.17 18.63
N ARG A 154 -6.31 7.46 17.63
CA ARG A 154 -5.51 8.70 17.57
C ARG A 154 -5.85 9.47 16.31
N ASP A 155 -6.48 10.62 16.48
CA ASP A 155 -7.09 11.40 15.40
C ASP A 155 -6.14 11.87 14.29
N ILE A 156 -4.84 12.07 14.58
CA ILE A 156 -3.89 12.71 13.66
C ILE A 156 -2.97 11.68 12.99
N LEU A 157 -2.73 10.54 13.63
CA LEU A 157 -1.73 9.57 13.16
C LEU A 157 -2.08 8.97 11.78
N PRO A 158 -3.34 8.56 11.49
CA PRO A 158 -3.73 8.08 10.16
C PRO A 158 -3.51 9.11 9.05
N LEU A 159 -3.74 10.39 9.34
CA LEU A 159 -3.54 11.47 8.37
C LEU A 159 -2.06 11.64 8.03
N LEU A 160 -1.18 11.69 9.05
CA LEU A 160 0.27 11.80 8.85
C LEU A 160 0.82 10.57 8.12
N ALA A 161 0.34 9.37 8.46
CA ALA A 161 0.73 8.15 7.79
C ALA A 161 0.39 8.17 6.30
N ASN A 162 -0.80 8.67 5.93
CA ASN A 162 -1.19 8.82 4.52
C ASN A 162 -0.46 9.93 3.77
N LEU A 163 -0.01 10.95 4.47
CA LEU A 163 0.85 11.98 3.87
C LEU A 163 2.20 11.37 3.47
N ILE A 164 2.74 10.45 4.29
CA ILE A 164 4.01 9.76 4.02
C ILE A 164 3.84 8.70 2.93
N PHE A 165 2.76 7.92 2.97
CA PHE A 165 2.53 6.85 2.00
C PHE A 165 1.03 6.57 1.81
N PRO A 166 0.51 6.55 0.56
CA PRO A 166 -0.92 6.41 0.34
C PRO A 166 -1.39 5.02 0.77
N GLY A 167 -2.55 4.95 1.42
CA GLY A 167 -3.11 3.69 1.92
C GLY A 167 -2.70 3.32 3.34
N TRP A 168 -1.61 3.88 3.89
CA TRP A 168 -1.14 3.54 5.24
C TRP A 168 -2.19 3.91 6.29
N GLY A 169 -2.72 5.13 6.26
CA GLY A 169 -3.70 5.56 7.25
C GLY A 169 -5.02 4.77 7.19
N GLN A 170 -5.40 4.20 6.04
CA GLN A 170 -6.56 3.32 5.96
C GLN A 170 -6.35 2.01 6.71
N PHE A 171 -5.13 1.46 6.74
CA PHE A 171 -4.81 0.33 7.62
C PHE A 171 -4.88 0.70 9.10
N LEU A 172 -4.46 1.93 9.46
CA LEU A 172 -4.59 2.43 10.82
C LEU A 172 -6.08 2.60 11.25
N ASN A 173 -6.96 2.85 10.29
CA ASN A 173 -8.41 3.00 10.49
C ASN A 173 -9.21 1.69 10.32
N GLY A 174 -8.55 0.51 10.26
CA GLY A 174 -9.24 -0.77 10.11
C GLY A 174 -9.90 -0.99 8.74
N GLN A 175 -9.45 -0.29 7.69
CA GLN A 175 -9.98 -0.38 6.32
C GLN A 175 -8.96 -1.01 5.34
N PRO A 176 -8.53 -2.28 5.56
CA PRO A 176 -7.42 -2.88 4.83
C PRO A 176 -7.67 -3.05 3.33
N ARG A 177 -8.93 -3.26 2.90
CA ARG A 177 -9.27 -3.41 1.47
C ARG A 177 -9.01 -2.13 0.69
N LYS A 178 -9.47 -0.98 1.21
CA LYS A 178 -9.19 0.33 0.62
C LYS A 178 -7.72 0.69 0.74
N GLY A 179 -7.14 0.45 1.93
CA GLY A 179 -5.71 0.65 2.17
C GLY A 179 -4.87 -0.08 1.13
N SER A 180 -5.12 -1.37 0.90
CA SER A 180 -4.38 -2.18 -0.07
C SER A 180 -4.43 -1.61 -1.49
N LEU A 181 -5.57 -1.07 -1.93
CA LEU A 181 -5.70 -0.44 -3.25
C LEU A 181 -4.84 0.83 -3.36
N TYR A 182 -4.95 1.75 -2.40
CA TYR A 182 -4.16 2.98 -2.38
C TYR A 182 -2.66 2.69 -2.27
N LEU A 183 -2.32 1.71 -1.44
CA LEU A 183 -0.96 1.25 -1.19
C LEU A 183 -0.32 0.65 -2.44
N PHE A 184 -1.07 -0.18 -3.18
CA PHE A 184 -0.65 -0.72 -4.47
C PHE A 184 -0.39 0.40 -5.49
N ILE A 185 -1.32 1.34 -5.63
CA ILE A 185 -1.17 2.48 -6.54
C ILE A 185 0.04 3.34 -6.14
N GLY A 186 0.26 3.55 -4.84
CA GLY A 186 1.44 4.23 -4.31
C GLY A 186 2.76 3.55 -4.69
N VAL A 187 2.82 2.22 -4.58
CA VAL A 187 4.01 1.45 -4.99
C VAL A 187 4.29 1.57 -6.47
N VAL A 188 3.26 1.41 -7.32
CA VAL A 188 3.43 1.59 -8.76
C VAL A 188 3.84 3.04 -9.07
N GLY A 189 3.29 4.03 -8.36
CA GLY A 189 3.69 5.44 -8.47
C GLY A 189 5.15 5.70 -8.07
N LEU A 190 5.64 5.08 -6.98
CA LEU A 190 7.06 5.16 -6.59
C LEU A 190 7.98 4.48 -7.61
N PHE A 191 7.57 3.32 -8.13
CA PHE A 191 8.32 2.64 -9.17
C PHE A 191 8.38 3.50 -10.44
N SER A 192 7.26 4.10 -10.83
CA SER A 192 7.18 5.06 -11.93
C SER A 192 8.15 6.23 -11.73
N LEU A 193 8.19 6.83 -10.53
CA LEU A 193 9.16 7.89 -10.22
C LEU A 193 10.61 7.41 -10.39
N PHE A 194 10.92 6.20 -9.89
CA PHE A 194 12.25 5.61 -10.05
C PHE A 194 12.62 5.42 -11.53
N VAL A 195 11.69 4.92 -12.35
CA VAL A 195 11.90 4.76 -13.80
C VAL A 195 12.17 6.11 -14.48
N LEU A 196 11.42 7.16 -14.15
CA LEU A 196 11.65 8.50 -14.72
C LEU A 196 13.03 9.04 -14.37
N LEU A 197 13.46 8.87 -13.12
CA LEU A 197 14.78 9.30 -12.65
C LEU A 197 15.91 8.50 -13.31
N ALA A 198 15.70 7.19 -13.53
CA ALA A 198 16.67 6.31 -14.19
C ALA A 198 16.71 6.49 -15.72
N ALA A 199 15.58 6.82 -16.36
CA ALA A 199 15.51 6.95 -17.82
C ALA A 199 16.47 8.03 -18.34
N ARG A 200 16.54 9.18 -17.66
CA ARG A 200 17.37 10.32 -18.10
C ARG A 200 18.86 9.97 -18.30
N PRO A 201 19.59 9.43 -17.31
CA PRO A 201 21.01 9.12 -17.49
C PRO A 201 21.30 7.94 -18.41
N PHE A 202 20.33 7.04 -18.63
CA PHE A 202 20.54 5.81 -19.38
C PHE A 202 19.97 5.84 -20.80
N TRP A 203 19.27 6.91 -21.18
CA TRP A 203 18.53 6.97 -22.43
C TRP A 203 19.40 6.71 -23.66
N GLU A 204 20.57 7.34 -23.73
CA GLU A 204 21.51 7.20 -24.85
C GLU A 204 21.93 5.75 -25.06
N ILE A 205 22.06 4.96 -23.98
CA ILE A 205 22.46 3.55 -24.04
C ILE A 205 21.27 2.68 -24.43
N ILE A 206 20.08 3.03 -23.94
CA ILE A 206 18.84 2.28 -24.18
C ILE A 206 18.41 2.38 -25.64
N VAL A 207 18.55 3.54 -26.29
CA VAL A 207 18.10 3.78 -27.68
C VAL A 207 18.70 2.79 -28.68
N PHE A 208 19.99 2.48 -28.54
CA PHE A 208 20.69 1.60 -29.48
C PHE A 208 20.49 0.10 -29.16
N SER A 209 19.68 -0.21 -28.14
CA SER A 209 19.44 -1.58 -27.67
C SER A 209 18.29 -2.26 -28.40
N PRO A 210 18.34 -3.59 -28.60
CA PRO A 210 17.16 -4.36 -29.04
C PRO A 210 15.97 -4.28 -28.07
N VAL A 211 16.18 -3.90 -26.80
CA VAL A 211 15.10 -3.72 -25.81
C VAL A 211 14.58 -2.29 -25.71
N SER A 212 15.04 -1.37 -26.56
CA SER A 212 14.63 0.06 -26.57
C SER A 212 13.10 0.23 -26.59
N ARG A 213 12.41 -0.55 -27.43
CA ARG A 213 10.95 -0.54 -27.54
C ARG A 213 10.25 -0.91 -26.24
N ALA A 214 10.78 -1.86 -25.48
CA ALA A 214 10.21 -2.23 -24.18
C ALA A 214 10.38 -1.08 -23.17
N PHE A 215 11.53 -0.42 -23.16
CA PHE A 215 11.78 0.76 -22.33
C PHE A 215 10.87 1.94 -22.71
N GLU A 216 10.67 2.21 -24.00
CA GLU A 216 9.74 3.25 -24.47
C GLU A 216 8.31 3.00 -23.96
N LEU A 217 7.83 1.75 -24.01
CA LEU A 217 6.51 1.38 -23.50
C LEU A 217 6.42 1.53 -21.97
N ILE A 218 7.46 1.11 -21.24
CA ILE A 218 7.52 1.28 -19.78
C ILE A 218 7.54 2.76 -19.41
N LEU A 219 8.31 3.59 -20.13
CA LEU A 219 8.40 5.02 -19.91
C LEU A 219 7.08 5.72 -20.22
N LEU A 220 6.41 5.36 -21.31
CA LEU A 220 5.09 5.86 -21.65
C LEU A 220 4.05 5.50 -20.58
N ALA A 221 3.99 4.23 -20.17
CA ALA A 221 3.10 3.77 -19.11
C ALA A 221 3.37 4.55 -17.80
N THR A 222 4.63 4.76 -17.48
CA THR A 222 5.11 5.52 -16.32
C THR A 222 4.66 6.98 -16.36
N LEU A 223 4.80 7.65 -17.51
CA LEU A 223 4.38 9.04 -17.72
C LEU A 223 2.87 9.23 -17.52
N ILE A 224 2.06 8.24 -17.93
CA ILE A 224 0.60 8.26 -17.74
C ILE A 224 0.23 7.91 -16.30
N PHE A 225 0.89 6.91 -15.72
CA PHE A 225 0.51 6.37 -14.42
C PHE A 225 0.96 7.27 -13.26
N PHE A 226 2.12 7.93 -13.35
CA PHE A 226 2.66 8.73 -12.25
C PHE A 226 1.71 9.87 -11.81
N PRO A 227 1.15 10.70 -12.72
CA PRO A 227 0.15 11.70 -12.35
C PRO A 227 -1.12 11.09 -11.74
N ALA A 228 -1.60 9.97 -12.29
CA ALA A 228 -2.76 9.26 -11.76
C ALA A 228 -2.49 8.74 -10.33
N ALA A 229 -1.30 8.22 -10.05
CA ALA A 229 -0.89 7.79 -8.71
C ALA A 229 -0.82 8.95 -7.71
N LEU A 230 -0.26 10.11 -8.10
CA LEU A 230 -0.26 11.31 -7.27
C LEU A 230 -1.68 11.77 -6.93
N LEU A 231 -2.58 11.71 -7.90
CA LEU A 231 -3.97 12.06 -7.70
C LEU A 231 -4.67 11.10 -6.74
N VAL A 232 -4.46 9.80 -6.90
CA VAL A 232 -4.97 8.79 -5.97
C VAL A 232 -4.39 9.01 -4.57
N TRP A 233 -3.14 9.45 -4.46
CA TRP A 233 -2.53 9.82 -3.18
C TRP A 233 -3.29 10.99 -2.52
N ILE A 234 -3.58 12.06 -3.26
CA ILE A 234 -4.39 13.18 -2.75
C ILE A 234 -5.79 12.71 -2.32
N ILE A 235 -6.45 11.88 -3.13
CA ILE A 235 -7.74 11.28 -2.80
C ILE A 235 -7.65 10.45 -1.52
N SER A 236 -6.59 9.67 -1.35
CA SER A 236 -6.35 8.85 -0.16
C SER A 236 -6.23 9.72 1.11
N ILE A 237 -5.55 10.87 1.02
CA ILE A 237 -5.46 11.83 2.14
C ILE A 237 -6.84 12.42 2.46
N TYR A 238 -7.57 12.84 1.41
CA TYR A 238 -8.92 13.40 1.56
C TYR A 238 -9.91 12.39 2.14
N ASP A 239 -9.86 11.12 1.72
CA ASP A 239 -10.73 10.05 2.23
C ASP A 239 -10.55 9.86 3.74
N ILE A 240 -9.30 9.88 4.23
CA ILE A 240 -9.04 9.83 5.69
C ILE A 240 -9.59 11.06 6.39
N PHE A 241 -9.30 12.25 5.87
CA PHE A 241 -9.80 13.49 6.43
C PHE A 241 -11.34 13.49 6.51
N ARG A 242 -12.00 12.96 5.48
CA ARG A 242 -13.46 12.78 5.47
C ARG A 242 -13.92 11.77 6.51
N THR A 243 -13.28 10.60 6.65
CA THR A 243 -13.67 9.63 7.69
C THR A 243 -13.59 10.21 9.10
N ARG A 244 -12.70 11.19 9.32
CA ARG A 244 -12.60 11.93 10.58
C ARG A 244 -13.76 12.91 10.79
N ILE A 245 -14.16 13.67 9.76
CA ILE A 245 -15.24 14.67 9.87
C ILE A 245 -16.63 14.00 9.86
N GLY A 246 -16.79 12.94 9.07
CA GLY A 246 -18.07 12.26 8.85
C GLY A 246 -18.63 11.51 10.06
N SER A 247 -17.84 11.29 11.11
CA SER A 247 -18.38 10.84 12.40
C SER A 247 -19.22 11.92 13.10
N SER A 248 -19.07 13.21 12.73
CA SER A 248 -19.84 14.32 13.31
C SER A 248 -20.89 14.92 12.35
N LEU A 249 -20.75 14.71 11.03
CA LEU A 249 -21.66 15.24 10.01
C LEU A 249 -22.39 14.09 9.26
N THR A 250 -23.68 13.94 9.55
CA THR A 250 -24.59 12.92 8.99
C THR A 250 -24.95 13.11 7.51
N THR A 251 -24.39 14.10 6.81
CA THR A 251 -24.73 14.36 5.41
C THR A 251 -23.79 13.62 4.46
N PRO A 252 -24.32 12.76 3.57
CA PRO A 252 -23.51 12.08 2.57
C PRO A 252 -23.05 13.10 1.52
N LEU A 253 -21.79 13.56 1.62
CA LEU A 253 -21.21 14.34 0.52
C LEU A 253 -21.18 13.50 -0.77
N PRO A 254 -21.64 14.06 -1.91
CA PRO A 254 -21.74 13.33 -3.16
C PRO A 254 -20.37 12.95 -3.71
N ARG A 255 -20.31 11.79 -4.38
CA ARG A 255 -19.14 11.24 -5.11
C ARG A 255 -18.52 12.23 -6.12
N SER A 256 -19.20 13.34 -6.42
CA SER A 256 -18.77 14.42 -7.29
C SER A 256 -17.58 15.22 -6.78
N SER A 257 -17.30 15.28 -5.47
CA SER A 257 -16.19 16.12 -4.97
C SER A 257 -14.79 15.58 -5.33
N ALA A 258 -14.63 14.24 -5.37
CA ALA A 258 -13.38 13.61 -5.79
C ALA A 258 -13.18 13.73 -7.32
N VAL A 259 -14.26 13.56 -8.09
CA VAL A 259 -14.27 13.80 -9.53
C VAL A 259 -13.99 15.28 -9.83
N PHE A 260 -14.52 16.20 -9.03
CA PHE A 260 -14.28 17.63 -9.15
C PHE A 260 -12.84 17.98 -8.79
N ALA A 261 -12.25 17.40 -7.73
CA ALA A 261 -10.84 17.60 -7.41
C ALA A 261 -9.92 17.06 -8.52
N LEU A 262 -10.28 15.93 -9.14
CA LEU A 262 -9.58 15.36 -10.29
C LEU A 262 -9.69 16.26 -11.53
N LEU A 263 -10.89 16.71 -11.86
CA LEU A 263 -11.12 17.65 -12.95
C LEU A 263 -10.44 19.00 -12.69
N LEU A 264 -10.42 19.47 -11.45
CA LEU A 264 -9.77 20.73 -11.06
C LEU A 264 -8.25 20.62 -11.13
N ALA A 265 -7.66 19.49 -10.72
CA ALA A 265 -6.22 19.26 -10.82
C ALA A 265 -5.76 19.18 -12.29
N ILE A 266 -6.52 18.46 -13.13
CA ILE A 266 -6.30 18.39 -14.58
C ILE A 266 -6.51 19.78 -15.22
N SER A 267 -7.60 20.47 -14.87
CA SER A 267 -7.94 21.81 -15.37
C SER A 267 -6.92 22.86 -14.95
N LEU A 268 -6.42 22.85 -13.72
CA LEU A 268 -5.38 23.76 -13.25
C LEU A 268 -4.04 23.49 -13.93
N GLY A 269 -3.69 22.21 -14.15
CA GLY A 269 -2.51 21.84 -14.94
C GLY A 269 -2.60 22.36 -16.38
N MET A 270 -3.77 22.27 -17.00
CA MET A 270 -4.03 22.76 -18.35
C MET A 270 -4.12 24.31 -18.43
N GLN A 271 -4.67 24.98 -17.42
CA GLN A 271 -4.93 26.43 -17.44
C GLN A 271 -3.74 27.30 -17.01
N LEU A 272 -2.84 26.79 -16.15
CA LEU A 272 -1.71 27.58 -15.65
C LEU A 272 -0.55 27.69 -16.64
N ILE A 273 -0.59 26.96 -17.76
CA ILE A 273 0.48 26.93 -18.74
C ILE A 273 -0.16 27.22 -20.11
N PRO A 274 0.27 28.28 -20.83
CA PRO A 274 -0.30 28.64 -22.13
C PRO A 274 -0.27 27.46 -23.10
N ASP A 275 -1.33 27.24 -23.87
CA ASP A 275 -1.39 26.16 -24.86
C ASP A 275 -0.19 26.19 -25.83
N GLN A 276 0.27 27.40 -26.19
CA GLN A 276 1.46 27.61 -27.02
C GLN A 276 2.75 27.10 -26.36
N TYR A 277 2.86 27.18 -25.03
CA TYR A 277 3.99 26.64 -24.29
C TYR A 277 4.00 25.11 -24.36
N TYR A 278 2.85 24.47 -24.14
CA TYR A 278 2.73 23.01 -24.28
C TYR A 278 3.00 22.52 -25.69
N LEU A 279 2.39 23.16 -26.70
CA LEU A 279 2.61 22.79 -28.10
C LEU A 279 4.09 22.94 -28.47
N HIS A 280 4.74 24.04 -28.08
CA HIS A 280 6.16 24.26 -28.36
C HIS A 280 7.05 23.24 -27.65
N HIS A 281 6.81 22.96 -26.36
CA HIS A 281 7.60 21.98 -25.62
C HIS A 281 7.35 20.54 -26.07
N LEU A 282 6.12 20.17 -26.41
CA LEU A 282 5.81 18.85 -26.97
C LEU A 282 6.41 18.68 -28.36
N GLU A 283 6.41 19.72 -29.20
CA GLU A 283 6.98 19.65 -30.55
C GLU A 283 8.51 19.66 -30.51
N SER A 284 9.11 20.45 -29.62
CA SER A 284 10.54 20.41 -29.33
C SER A 284 10.96 19.05 -28.75
N ALA A 285 10.24 18.53 -27.75
CA ALA A 285 10.51 17.21 -27.18
C ALA A 285 10.34 16.11 -28.23
N ARG A 286 9.30 16.18 -29.08
CA ARG A 286 9.12 15.23 -30.19
C ARG A 286 10.29 15.28 -31.17
N GLN A 287 10.76 16.47 -31.55
CA GLN A 287 11.92 16.62 -32.44
C GLN A 287 13.19 16.05 -31.80
N GLU A 288 13.44 16.36 -30.53
CA GLU A 288 14.56 15.82 -29.77
C GLU A 288 14.49 14.28 -29.67
N MET A 289 13.33 13.72 -29.36
CA MET A 289 13.11 12.27 -29.33
C MET A 289 13.35 11.62 -30.70
N MET A 290 12.95 12.27 -31.80
CA MET A 290 13.26 11.78 -33.16
C MET A 290 14.76 11.83 -33.46
N GLN A 291 15.50 12.82 -32.95
CA GLN A 291 16.97 12.87 -33.07
C GLN A 291 17.64 11.70 -32.32
N TYR A 292 17.05 11.26 -31.21
CA TYR A 292 17.48 10.06 -30.48
C TYR A 292 16.89 8.75 -31.01
N HIS A 293 16.37 8.72 -32.25
CA HIS A 293 15.81 7.50 -32.87
C HIS A 293 14.70 6.81 -32.06
N MET A 294 13.98 7.53 -31.20
CA MET A 294 12.78 6.99 -30.55
C MET A 294 11.67 6.75 -31.59
N THR A 295 10.84 5.73 -31.40
CA THR A 295 9.77 5.42 -32.37
C THR A 295 8.36 5.61 -31.81
N VAL A 296 8.07 5.11 -30.62
CA VAL A 296 6.72 5.10 -30.05
C VAL A 296 6.36 6.45 -29.41
N LEU A 297 7.26 7.01 -28.60
CA LEU A 297 7.01 8.27 -27.90
C LEU A 297 6.75 9.46 -28.84
N PRO A 298 7.53 9.68 -29.92
CA PRO A 298 7.24 10.72 -30.91
C PRO A 298 5.88 10.58 -31.60
N GLU A 299 5.43 9.35 -31.87
CA GLU A 299 4.12 9.10 -32.46
C GLU A 299 2.99 9.47 -31.51
N VAL A 300 3.12 9.10 -30.23
CA VAL A 300 2.16 9.48 -29.19
C VAL A 300 2.11 11.00 -29.05
N PHE A 301 3.26 11.66 -29.00
CA PHE A 301 3.33 13.13 -28.93
C PHE A 301 2.70 13.75 -30.18
N GLY A 302 2.94 13.19 -31.36
CA GLY A 302 2.27 13.61 -32.60
C GLY A 302 0.75 13.38 -32.59
N ALA A 303 0.26 12.34 -31.94
CA ALA A 303 -1.18 12.12 -31.74
C ALA A 303 -1.78 13.14 -30.76
N VAL A 304 -1.10 13.42 -29.65
CA VAL A 304 -1.52 14.44 -28.67
C VAL A 304 -1.50 15.83 -29.30
N LEU A 305 -0.45 16.19 -30.03
CA LEU A 305 -0.37 17.46 -30.77
C LEU A 305 -1.49 17.61 -31.80
N ARG A 306 -1.94 16.53 -32.44
CA ARG A 306 -3.10 16.53 -33.36
C ARG A 306 -4.44 16.68 -32.64
N LEU A 307 -4.54 16.26 -31.38
CA LEU A 307 -5.74 16.45 -30.56
C LEU A 307 -5.83 17.84 -29.94
N LEU A 308 -4.69 18.50 -29.70
CA LEU A 308 -4.60 19.83 -29.12
C LEU A 308 -4.70 20.97 -30.14
N ARG A 309 -4.59 20.69 -31.45
CA ARG A 309 -4.78 21.65 -32.54
C ARG A 309 -6.19 21.56 -33.11
#